data_AF-A0A6C0X6E6-F1
#
_entry.id   AF-A0A6C0X6E6-F1
#
_cell.length_a   1.000
_cell.length_b   1.000
_cell.length_c   1.000
_cell.angle_alpha   90.00
_cell.angle_beta   90.00
_cell.angle_gamma   90.00
#
_symmetry.space_group_name_H-M   'P 1'
#
loop_
_entity.id
_entity.type
_entity.pdbx_description
1 polymer ?
#
loop_
_entity_poly.entity_id
_entity_poly.type
_entity_poly.pdbx_seq_one_letter_code
_entity_poly.pdbx_strand_id
1 'polypeptide(L)'
;MINIHLLTVETNNGFKHWVSQRVSALIFLSILLVVYFTDSVVFGGLGLLFITSHINSGLETLIFDYMHDSLSKIYTKAILDVVVICLLKFIMLLFILV
;
A
#
# COMPACT_ATOMS: atom_id res chain seq x y z
N MET A 1 -4.88 28.85 20.75
CA MET A 1 -3.57 28.66 20.08
C MET A 1 -3.57 27.24 19.51
N ILE A 2 -4.05 27.05 18.27
CA ILE A 2 -3.96 25.75 17.59
C ILE A 2 -2.47 25.44 17.46
N ASN A 3 -2.06 24.30 18.01
CA ASN A 3 -0.68 23.95 18.20
C ASN A 3 -0.01 23.79 16.83
N ILE A 4 0.80 24.78 16.41
CA ILE A 4 1.52 24.78 15.12
C ILE A 4 2.28 23.46 14.93
N HIS A 5 2.71 22.86 16.04
CA HIS A 5 3.38 21.56 16.08
C HIS A 5 2.50 20.36 15.68
N LEU A 6 1.18 20.40 15.93
CA LEU A 6 0.25 19.36 15.47
C LEU A 6 0.01 19.47 13.96
N LEU A 7 -0.16 20.70 13.46
CA LEU A 7 -0.31 20.97 12.03
C LEU A 7 0.93 20.56 11.21
N THR A 8 2.15 20.78 11.73
CA THR A 8 3.38 20.37 11.05
C THR A 8 3.58 18.85 11.05
N VAL A 9 3.11 18.13 12.07
CA VAL A 9 3.20 16.67 12.13
C VAL A 9 2.20 16.02 11.18
N GLU A 10 0.95 16.48 11.16
CA GLU A 10 -0.08 15.96 10.26
C GLU A 10 0.28 16.19 8.78
N THR A 11 0.78 17.38 8.43
CA THR A 11 1.22 17.69 7.06
C THR A 11 2.43 16.86 6.63
N ASN A 12 3.37 16.59 7.53
CA ASN A 12 4.52 15.74 7.25
C ASN A 12 4.10 14.28 6.99
N ASN A 13 3.14 13.75 7.77
CA ASN A 13 2.62 12.40 7.57
C ASN A 13 1.83 12.30 6.26
N GLY A 14 0.99 13.28 5.93
CA GLY A 14 0.27 13.33 4.66
C GLY A 14 1.21 13.39 3.45
N PHE A 15 2.28 14.20 3.52
CA PHE A 15 3.29 14.27 2.47
C PHE A 15 4.04 12.95 2.28
N LYS A 16 4.46 12.30 3.38
CA LYS A 16 5.11 10.98 3.32
C LYS A 16 4.21 9.92 2.69
N HIS A 17 2.93 9.90 3.07
CA HIS A 17 1.94 8.99 2.47
C HIS A 17 1.81 9.22 0.97
N TRP A 18 1.70 10.49 0.56
CA TRP A 18 1.64 10.88 -0.84
C TRP A 18 2.89 10.43 -1.61
N VAL A 19 4.10 10.69 -1.09
CA VAL A 19 5.35 10.24 -1.73
C VAL A 19 5.39 8.71 -1.86
N SER A 20 5.02 7.99 -0.79
CA SER A 20 5.01 6.52 -0.78
C SER A 20 4.09 5.94 -1.86
N GLN A 21 2.92 6.53 -2.09
CA GLN A 21 2.03 6.12 -3.18
C GLN A 21 2.66 6.25 -4.57
N ARG A 22 3.43 7.32 -4.82
CA ARG A 22 4.03 7.58 -6.14
C ARG A 22 5.26 6.69 -6.35
N VAL A 23 6.09 6.56 -5.30
CA VAL A 23 7.27 5.70 -5.34
C VAL A 23 6.87 4.24 -5.54
N SER A 24 5.88 3.73 -4.79
CA SER A 24 5.39 2.36 -4.98
C SER A 24 4.85 2.09 -6.38
N ALA A 25 4.12 3.05 -6.98
CA ALA A 25 3.61 2.92 -8.35
C ALA A 25 4.75 2.88 -9.39
N LEU A 26 5.75 3.77 -9.26
CA LEU A 26 6.88 3.83 -10.19
C LEU A 26 7.77 2.59 -10.08
N ILE A 27 7.99 2.09 -8.86
CA ILE A 27 8.73 0.84 -8.65
C ILE A 27 7.97 -0.32 -9.27
N PHE A 28 6.66 -0.42 -9.04
CA PHE A 28 5.85 -1.47 -9.65
C PHE A 28 5.94 -1.45 -11.19
N LEU A 29 5.80 -0.27 -11.81
CA LEU A 29 5.91 -0.12 -13.26
C LEU A 29 7.29 -0.53 -13.78
N SER A 30 8.36 -0.18 -13.05
CA SER A 30 9.72 -0.57 -13.41
C SER A 30 9.92 -2.07 -13.31
N ILE A 31 9.38 -2.70 -12.26
CA ILE A 31 9.43 -4.16 -12.09
C ILE A 31 8.65 -4.86 -13.20
N LEU A 32 7.48 -4.34 -13.60
CA LEU A 32 6.69 -4.90 -14.69
C LEU A 32 7.50 -4.99 -15.98
N LEU A 33 8.26 -3.92 -16.30
CA LEU A 33 9.14 -3.90 -17.47
C LEU A 33 10.25 -4.95 -17.35
N VAL A 34 10.88 -5.08 -16.18
CA VAL A 34 11.92 -6.09 -15.94
C VAL A 34 11.36 -7.50 -16.06
N VAL A 35 10.18 -7.78 -15.51
CA VAL A 35 9.51 -9.08 -15.62
C VAL A 35 9.24 -9.43 -17.07
N TYR A 36 8.73 -8.47 -17.86
CA TYR A 36 8.47 -8.66 -19.29
C TYR A 36 9.71 -9.13 -20.07
N PHE A 37 10.90 -8.61 -19.76
CA PHE A 37 12.13 -8.98 -20.45
C PHE A 37 12.84 -10.19 -19.88
N THR A 38 12.68 -10.48 -18.59
CA THR A 38 13.48 -11.52 -17.89
C THR A 38 12.71 -12.79 -17.57
N ASP A 39 11.37 -12.75 -17.63
CA ASP A 39 10.48 -13.83 -17.18
C ASP A 39 10.82 -14.37 -15.77
N SER A 40 11.37 -13.49 -14.92
CA SER A 40 11.88 -13.87 -13.61
C SER A 40 10.76 -13.94 -12.58
N VAL A 41 10.53 -15.13 -12.04
CA VAL A 41 9.59 -15.38 -10.93
C VAL A 41 9.90 -14.50 -9.71
N VAL A 42 11.19 -14.27 -9.43
CA VAL A 42 11.63 -13.41 -8.31
C VAL A 42 11.16 -11.97 -8.52
N PHE A 43 11.38 -11.39 -9.70
CA PHE A 43 10.89 -10.05 -10.01
C PHE A 43 9.37 -10.00 -10.08
N GLY A 44 8.72 -11.06 -10.57
CA GLY A 44 7.26 -11.19 -10.61
C GLY A 44 6.64 -11.03 -9.22
N GLY A 45 7.13 -11.78 -8.24
CA GLY A 45 6.56 -11.68 -6.90
C GLY A 45 7.06 -10.48 -6.09
N LEU A 46 8.23 -9.90 -6.38
CA LEU A 46 8.53 -8.53 -5.91
C LEU A 46 7.48 -7.53 -6.42
N GLY A 47 7.08 -7.67 -7.68
CA GLY A 47 5.98 -6.90 -8.27
C GLY A 47 4.67 -7.07 -7.49
N LEU A 48 4.33 -8.30 -7.11
CA LEU A 48 3.15 -8.59 -6.28
C LEU A 48 3.21 -7.91 -4.90
N LEU A 49 4.38 -7.80 -4.27
CA LEU A 49 4.53 -7.09 -3.00
C LEU A 49 4.31 -5.57 -3.18
N PHE A 50 4.90 -4.97 -4.22
CA PHE A 50 4.76 -3.54 -4.47
C PHE A 50 3.34 -3.14 -4.86
N ILE A 51 2.65 -3.93 -5.71
CA ILE A 51 1.26 -3.65 -6.07
C ILE A 51 0.33 -3.81 -4.86
N THR A 52 0.58 -4.78 -3.98
CA THR A 52 -0.18 -4.95 -2.73
C THR A 52 -0.04 -3.72 -1.83
N SER A 53 1.19 -3.22 -1.66
CA SER A 53 1.45 -1.99 -0.90
C SER A 53 0.77 -0.76 -1.53
N HIS A 54 0.84 -0.63 -2.86
CA HIS A 54 0.21 0.46 -3.59
C HIS A 54 -1.33 0.45 -3.43
N ILE A 55 -1.96 -0.72 -3.64
CA ILE A 55 -3.40 -0.90 -3.47
C ILE A 55 -3.82 -0.57 -2.04
N ASN A 56 -3.09 -1.07 -1.02
CA ASN A 56 -3.39 -0.78 0.37
C ASN A 56 -3.42 0.73 0.66
N SER A 57 -2.38 1.45 0.21
CA SER A 57 -2.32 2.91 0.39
C SER A 57 -3.41 3.65 -0.37
N GLY A 58 -3.80 3.18 -1.56
CA GLY A 58 -4.90 3.74 -2.34
C GLY A 58 -6.27 3.52 -1.68
N LEU A 59 -6.55 2.30 -1.21
CA LEU A 59 -7.77 1.97 -0.47
C LEU A 59 -7.86 2.74 0.84
N GLU A 60 -6.74 2.93 1.53
CA GLU A 60 -6.67 3.75 2.73
C GLU A 60 -7.10 5.21 2.45
N THR A 61 -6.60 5.82 1.36
CA THR A 61 -7.06 7.14 0.93
C THR A 61 -8.57 7.16 0.67
N LEU A 62 -9.12 6.15 -0.01
CA LEU A 62 -10.57 6.09 -0.24
C LEU A 62 -11.37 6.00 1.07
N ILE A 63 -10.91 5.20 2.03
CA ILE A 63 -11.55 5.07 3.34
C ILE A 63 -11.56 6.44 4.06
N PHE A 64 -10.42 7.13 4.10
CA PHE A 64 -10.31 8.37 4.85
C PHE A 64 -11.05 9.55 4.20
N ASP A 65 -11.11 9.57 2.87
CA ASP A 65 -11.77 10.64 2.11
C ASP A 65 -13.30 10.48 2.07
N TYR A 66 -13.80 9.26 1.92
CA TYR A 66 -15.22 9.02 1.64
C TYR A 66 -16.03 8.46 2.82
N MET A 67 -15.38 7.93 3.86
CA MET A 67 -16.10 7.54 5.06
C MET A 67 -16.13 8.72 6.03
N HIS A 68 -17.30 9.01 6.62
CA HIS A 68 -17.44 10.12 7.56
C HIS A 68 -17.60 9.64 9.00
N ASP A 69 -18.14 8.45 9.20
CA ASP A 69 -18.29 7.84 10.52
C ASP A 69 -16.96 7.23 11.02
N SER A 70 -16.60 7.55 12.27
CA SER A 70 -15.31 7.17 12.87
C SER A 70 -15.24 5.67 13.17
N LEU A 71 -16.33 5.05 13.61
CA LEU A 71 -16.38 3.61 13.86
C LEU A 71 -16.23 2.82 12.57
N SER A 72 -16.96 3.24 11.53
CA SER A 72 -16.87 2.64 10.21
C SER A 72 -15.44 2.73 9.65
N LYS A 73 -14.76 3.89 9.80
CA LYS A 73 -13.34 4.02 9.37
C LYS A 73 -12.45 2.98 10.04
N ILE A 74 -12.59 2.82 11.36
CA ILE A 74 -11.79 1.87 12.14
C ILE A 74 -12.04 0.43 11.67
N TYR A 75 -13.30 0.02 11.53
CA TYR A 75 -13.64 -1.33 11.10
C TYR A 75 -13.16 -1.63 9.69
N THR A 76 -13.39 -0.71 8.74
CA THR A 76 -12.96 -0.91 7.36
C THR A 76 -11.43 -0.92 7.23
N LYS A 77 -10.72 -0.08 7.98
CA LYS A 77 -9.25 -0.12 8.03
C LYS A 77 -8.74 -1.44 8.61
N ALA A 78 -9.34 -1.94 9.70
CA ALA A 78 -8.96 -3.23 10.26
C ALA A 78 -9.20 -4.40 9.28
N ILE A 79 -10.32 -4.38 8.56
CA ILE A 79 -10.61 -5.37 7.50
C ILE A 79 -9.56 -5.29 6.39
N LEU A 80 -9.22 -4.08 5.93
CA LEU A 80 -8.19 -3.86 4.91
C LEU A 80 -6.84 -4.45 5.37
N ASP A 81 -6.43 -4.19 6.62
CA ASP A 81 -5.18 -4.72 7.15
C ASP A 81 -5.18 -6.26 7.21
N VAL A 82 -6.30 -6.89 7.58
CA VAL A 82 -6.47 -8.35 7.55
C VAL A 82 -6.34 -8.90 6.12
N VAL A 83 -7.00 -8.26 5.15
CA VAL A 83 -6.93 -8.65 3.73
C VAL A 83 -5.49 -8.57 3.22
N VAL A 84 -4.76 -7.49 3.54
CA VAL A 84 -3.35 -7.33 3.17
C VAL A 84 -2.49 -8.43 3.77
N ILE A 85 -2.66 -8.77 5.06
CA ILE A 85 -1.91 -9.86 5.70
C ILE A 85 -2.19 -11.20 5.01
N CYS A 86 -3.46 -11.49 4.70
CA CYS A 86 -3.84 -12.71 3.98
C CYS A 86 -3.21 -12.77 2.58
N LEU A 87 -3.21 -11.67 1.84
CA LEU A 87 -2.58 -11.58 0.51
C LEU A 87 -1.07 -11.78 0.59
N LEU A 88 -0.39 -11.13 1.53
CA LEU A 88 1.05 -11.29 1.72
C LEU A 88 1.42 -12.73 2.05
N LYS A 89 0.66 -13.38 2.94
CA LYS A 89 0.85 -14.81 3.24
C LYS A 89 0.66 -15.69 2.01
N PHE A 90 -0.37 -15.42 1.21
CA PHE A 90 -0.61 -16.15 -0.02
C PHE A 90 0.54 -15.99 -1.03
N ILE A 91 1.05 -14.76 -1.22
CA ILE A 91 2.23 -14.49 -2.08
C ILE A 91 3.45 -15.27 -1.57
N MET A 92 3.71 -15.28 -0.26
CA MET A 92 4.83 -16.05 0.31
C MET A 92 4.66 -17.56 0.09
N LEU A 93 3.44 -18.10 0.22
CA LEU A 93 3.18 -19.51 -0.03
C LEU A 93 3.38 -19.88 -1.50
N LEU A 94 2.99 -19.01 -2.44
CA LEU A 94 3.27 -19.21 -3.86
C LEU A 94 4.77 -19.37 -4.11
N PHE A 95 5.61 -18.54 -3.48
CA PHE A 95 7.06 -18.63 -3.59
C PHE A 95 7.68 -19.90 -2.99
N ILE A 96 7.04 -20.50 -1.98
CA ILE A 96 7.51 -21.77 -1.40
C ILE A 96 7.13 -22.95 -2.28
N LEU A 97 5.99 -22.84 -2.98
CA LEU A 97 5.43 -23.91 -3.81
C LEU A 97 6.02 -23.98 -5.23
N VAL A 98 6.58 -22.88 -5.71
CA VAL A 98 7.24 -22.76 -7.02
C VAL A 98 8.74 -22.99 -6.87
#